data_AF-A0A924FYX9-F1
#
_entry.id   AF-A0A924FYX9-F1
#
_cell.length_a   1.000
_cell.length_b   1.000
_cell.length_c   1.000
_cell.angle_alpha   90.00
_cell.angle_beta   90.00
_cell.angle_gamma   90.00
#
_symmetry.space_group_name_H-M   'P 1'
#
loop_
_entity.id
_entity.type
_entity.pdbx_description
1 polymer ?
#
loop_
_entity_poly.entity_id
_entity_poly.type
_entity_poly.pdbx_seq_one_letter_code
_entity_poly.pdbx_strand_id
1 'polypeptide(L)'
;MSARHTAELIKYAANAFLATKITFINDTADMREAPSIPLVTGLLDLGATVRAYDPVGMDAARAELPDITYRSDAHDCAAGADALVIVTEWVQFRALDLPRLKPVRKQPMLVDLRNVYRPKEMAATGFVHEGVGRGKL
;
A
#
# COMPACT_ATOMS: atom_id res chain seq x y z
N MET A 1 -17.44 5.90 11.87
CA MET A 1 -16.84 4.55 11.82
C MET A 1 -15.58 4.50 12.67
N SER A 2 -15.44 3.54 13.60
CA SER A 2 -14.31 3.51 14.57
C SER A 2 -13.01 2.93 13.97
N ALA A 3 -11.86 3.19 14.61
CA ALA A 3 -10.56 2.60 14.24
C ALA A 3 -10.58 1.06 14.18
N ARG A 4 -11.48 0.42 14.94
CA ARG A 4 -11.70 -1.03 14.91
C ARG A 4 -12.25 -1.52 13.56
N HIS A 5 -13.08 -0.70 12.91
CA HIS A 5 -13.63 -1.01 11.59
C HIS A 5 -12.56 -0.91 10.49
N THR A 6 -11.62 0.03 10.58
CA THR A 6 -10.46 0.11 9.67
C THR A 6 -9.52 -1.06 9.88
N ALA A 7 -9.20 -1.42 11.13
CA ALA A 7 -8.38 -2.60 11.42
C ALA A 7 -9.05 -3.90 10.93
N GLU A 8 -10.37 -4.01 11.02
CA GLU A 8 -11.10 -5.15 10.45
C GLU A 8 -11.18 -5.09 8.91
N LEU A 9 -11.33 -3.92 8.30
CA LEU A 9 -11.25 -3.74 6.85
C LEU A 9 -9.85 -4.08 6.31
N ILE A 10 -8.78 -3.74 7.04
CA ILE A 10 -7.40 -4.12 6.74
C ILE A 10 -7.25 -5.64 6.74
N LYS A 11 -7.89 -6.36 7.68
CA LYS A 11 -7.90 -7.84 7.70
C LYS A 11 -8.53 -8.44 6.44
N TYR A 12 -9.61 -7.86 5.92
CA TYR A 12 -10.29 -8.33 4.70
C TYR A 12 -9.69 -7.76 3.40
N ALA A 13 -8.82 -6.76 3.48
CA ALA A 13 -8.22 -6.03 2.36
C ALA A 13 -6.93 -6.65 1.81
N ALA A 14 -6.41 -7.65 2.50
CA ALA A 14 -5.01 -8.02 2.42
C ALA A 14 -4.68 -9.01 1.29
N ASN A 15 -5.08 -8.69 0.05
CA ASN A 15 -4.64 -9.37 -1.17
C ASN A 15 -3.86 -8.47 -2.15
N ALA A 16 -3.64 -7.19 -1.82
CA ALA A 16 -2.40 -6.54 -2.24
C ALA A 16 -2.01 -5.46 -1.26
N PHE A 17 -0.72 -5.22 -1.25
CA PHE A 17 -0.06 -4.17 -0.51
C PHE A 17 0.76 -3.41 -1.56
N LEU A 18 0.85 -2.09 -1.44
CA LEU A 18 1.65 -1.26 -2.35
C LEU A 18 2.58 -0.41 -1.48
N ALA A 19 3.35 -1.07 -0.62
CA ALA A 19 4.54 -0.41 -0.11
C ALA A 19 5.56 -0.36 -1.23
N THR A 20 6.33 0.71 -1.35
CA THR A 20 7.47 0.91 -0.41
C THR A 20 8.12 2.30 -0.44
N LYS A 21 8.44 2.84 0.76
CA LYS A 21 9.45 3.90 0.92
C LYS A 21 10.62 3.14 1.46
N ILE A 22 11.43 2.56 0.59
CA ILE A 22 12.62 1.83 1.04
C ILE A 22 13.80 2.75 1.26
N THR A 23 13.75 3.97 0.72
CA THR A 23 14.76 4.98 0.96
C THR A 23 14.12 6.29 1.41
N PHE A 24 14.56 6.78 2.58
CA PHE A 24 14.57 8.22 2.80
C PHE A 24 15.58 8.82 1.81
N ILE A 25 15.52 10.12 1.54
CA ILE A 25 16.30 10.86 0.53
C ILE A 25 17.85 10.70 0.62
N ASN A 26 18.37 9.83 1.47
CA ASN A 26 19.77 9.43 1.53
C ASN A 26 19.96 7.97 1.11
N ASP A 27 20.96 7.76 0.26
CA ASP A 27 21.46 6.50 -0.35
C ASP A 27 21.95 5.43 0.67
N THR A 28 21.51 5.50 1.93
CA THR A 28 22.09 4.81 3.11
C THR A 28 21.05 4.34 4.12
N ALA A 29 19.76 4.31 3.78
CA ALA A 29 18.72 3.84 4.71
C ALA A 29 18.71 2.31 4.80
N ASP A 30 18.81 1.80 6.03
CA ASP A 30 18.76 0.37 6.35
C ASP A 30 17.32 -0.15 6.21
N MET A 31 17.11 -1.14 5.33
CA MET A 31 15.81 -1.76 5.13
C MET A 31 15.24 -2.34 6.43
N ARG A 32 16.09 -2.79 7.35
CA ARG A 32 15.69 -3.41 8.64
C ARG A 32 14.86 -2.47 9.52
N GLU A 33 14.99 -1.16 9.35
CA GLU A 33 14.23 -0.15 10.10
C GLU A 33 13.05 0.43 9.32
N ALA A 34 12.76 -0.11 8.13
CA ALA A 34 11.69 0.41 7.29
C ALA A 34 10.32 0.21 7.97
N PRO A 35 9.48 1.26 8.08
CA PRO A 35 8.16 1.15 8.70
C PRO A 35 7.20 0.22 7.94
N SER A 36 7.56 -0.18 6.71
CA SER A 36 6.83 -1.19 5.94
C SER A 36 7.00 -2.60 6.48
N ILE A 37 8.13 -2.95 7.12
CA ILE A 37 8.37 -4.30 7.64
C ILE A 37 7.33 -4.71 8.67
N PRO A 38 7.16 -4.00 9.82
CA PRO A 38 6.18 -4.43 10.83
C PRO A 38 4.74 -4.41 10.30
N LEU A 39 4.43 -3.56 9.33
CA LEU A 39 3.14 -3.55 8.66
C LEU A 39 2.91 -4.80 7.81
N VAL A 40 3.91 -5.20 7.00
CA VAL A 40 3.85 -6.44 6.20
C VAL A 40 3.77 -7.65 7.10
N THR A 41 4.64 -7.77 8.10
CA THR A 41 4.65 -8.89 9.04
C THR A 41 3.30 -9.02 9.73
N GLY A 42 2.73 -7.93 10.25
CA GLY A 42 1.42 -7.95 10.87
C GLY A 42 0.28 -8.36 9.92
N LEU A 43 0.37 -8.02 8.63
CA LEU A 43 -0.58 -8.50 7.62
C LEU A 43 -0.42 -10.01 7.39
N LEU A 44 0.81 -10.50 7.24
CA LEU A 44 1.10 -11.93 7.06
C LEU A 44 0.63 -12.75 8.26
N ASP A 45 0.86 -12.27 9.48
CA ASP A 45 0.39 -12.91 10.73
C ASP A 45 -1.15 -13.02 10.79
N LEU A 46 -1.86 -12.13 10.10
CA LEU A 46 -3.31 -12.14 9.96
C LEU A 46 -3.81 -13.01 8.79
N GLY A 47 -2.91 -13.69 8.07
CA GLY A 47 -3.23 -14.57 6.94
C GLY A 47 -3.35 -13.85 5.59
N ALA A 48 -2.84 -12.63 5.49
CA ALA A 48 -2.82 -11.88 4.23
C ALA A 48 -1.92 -12.50 3.17
N THR A 49 -2.27 -12.31 1.89
CA THR A 49 -1.30 -12.43 0.80
C THR A 49 -0.78 -11.05 0.43
N VAL A 50 0.51 -10.82 0.68
CA VAL A 50 1.15 -9.51 0.43
C VAL A 50 1.86 -9.53 -0.92
N ARG A 51 1.61 -8.48 -1.70
CA ARG A 51 2.37 -8.14 -2.91
C ARG A 51 3.14 -6.84 -2.65
N ALA A 52 4.27 -6.59 -3.31
CA ALA A 52 5.00 -5.33 -3.14
C ALA A 52 5.71 -4.89 -4.42
N TYR A 53 5.90 -3.57 -4.53
CA TYR A 53 6.68 -2.95 -5.59
C TYR A 53 7.34 -1.64 -5.11
N ASP A 54 8.67 -1.58 -5.27
CA ASP A 54 9.51 -0.38 -5.18
C ASP A 54 10.25 -0.19 -6.51
N PRO A 55 10.47 1.03 -6.99
CA PRO A 55 11.37 1.25 -8.13
C PRO A 55 12.84 0.96 -7.84
N VAL A 56 13.26 1.07 -6.57
CA VAL A 56 14.66 1.07 -6.15
C VAL A 56 14.94 0.00 -5.10
N GLY A 57 14.02 -0.19 -4.15
CA GLY A 57 14.25 -0.99 -2.94
C GLY A 57 14.02 -2.49 -3.03
N MET A 58 13.69 -3.05 -4.20
CA MET A 58 13.19 -4.43 -4.30
C MET A 58 14.17 -5.48 -3.77
N ASP A 59 15.46 -5.34 -4.06
CA ASP A 59 16.48 -6.31 -3.65
C ASP A 59 16.68 -6.30 -2.13
N ALA A 60 16.79 -5.11 -1.53
CA ALA A 60 16.89 -4.96 -0.09
C ALA A 60 15.63 -5.50 0.61
N ALA A 61 14.45 -5.23 0.05
CA ALA A 61 13.21 -5.73 0.61
C ALA A 61 13.12 -7.26 0.57
N ARG A 62 13.54 -7.90 -0.52
CA ARG A 62 13.52 -9.37 -0.65
C ARG A 62 14.36 -10.07 0.41
N ALA A 63 15.44 -9.44 0.86
CA ALA A 63 16.27 -9.98 1.93
C ALA A 63 15.54 -10.00 3.28
N GLU A 64 14.74 -8.97 3.57
CA GLU A 64 14.04 -8.80 4.85
C GLU A 64 12.63 -9.41 4.88
N LEU A 65 11.96 -9.47 3.72
CA LEU A 65 10.58 -9.95 3.57
C LEU A 65 10.50 -11.02 2.47
N PRO A 66 11.16 -12.18 2.64
CA PRO A 66 11.24 -13.22 1.61
C PRO A 66 9.87 -13.85 1.29
N ASP A 67 8.91 -13.78 2.22
CA ASP A 67 7.63 -14.48 2.15
C ASP A 67 6.51 -13.69 1.42
N ILE A 68 6.86 -12.62 0.69
CA ILE A 68 5.89 -11.83 -0.09
C ILE A 68 6.15 -11.91 -1.59
N THR A 69 5.12 -11.57 -2.38
CA THR A 69 5.25 -11.56 -3.84
C THR A 69 5.65 -10.19 -4.37
N TYR A 70 6.84 -10.11 -4.92
CA TYR A 70 7.34 -8.90 -5.55
C TYR A 70 6.92 -8.78 -7.02
N ARG A 71 6.39 -7.61 -7.41
CA ARG A 71 5.94 -7.32 -8.78
C ARG A 71 6.88 -6.38 -9.52
N SER A 72 6.77 -6.34 -10.84
CA SER A 72 7.63 -5.50 -11.70
C SER A 72 7.22 -4.03 -11.73
N ASP A 73 5.95 -3.74 -11.45
CA ASP A 73 5.42 -2.39 -11.45
C ASP A 73 4.19 -2.25 -10.54
N ALA A 74 3.78 -1.01 -10.31
CA ALA A 74 2.67 -0.66 -9.44
C ALA A 74 1.30 -1.15 -9.95
N HIS A 75 1.09 -1.22 -11.27
CA HIS A 75 -0.17 -1.66 -11.85
C HIS A 75 -0.32 -3.17 -11.70
N ASP A 76 0.74 -3.96 -11.97
CA ASP A 76 0.77 -5.40 -11.73
C ASP A 76 0.61 -5.71 -10.23
N CYS A 77 1.25 -4.92 -9.36
CA CYS A 77 1.08 -5.03 -7.90
C CYS A 77 -0.38 -4.82 -7.48
N ALA A 78 -1.06 -3.85 -8.08
CA ALA A 78 -2.44 -3.49 -7.79
C ALA A 78 -3.49 -4.37 -8.49
N ALA A 79 -3.12 -5.09 -9.55
CA ALA A 79 -4.05 -5.87 -10.35
C ALA A 79 -4.65 -7.02 -9.54
N GLY A 80 -5.98 -7.07 -9.48
CA GLY A 80 -6.66 -8.11 -8.69
C GLY A 80 -6.43 -8.00 -7.18
N ALA A 81 -6.06 -6.82 -6.69
CA ALA A 81 -5.96 -6.51 -5.29
C ALA A 81 -7.33 -6.27 -4.64
N ASP A 82 -7.47 -6.66 -3.38
CA ASP A 82 -8.58 -6.27 -2.52
C ASP A 82 -8.42 -4.85 -1.94
N ALA A 83 -7.18 -4.42 -1.75
CA ALA A 83 -6.83 -3.07 -1.35
C ALA A 83 -5.44 -2.67 -1.81
N LEU A 84 -5.18 -1.37 -1.73
CA LEU A 84 -3.89 -0.76 -1.97
C LEU A 84 -3.47 -0.02 -0.71
N VAL A 85 -2.20 -0.14 -0.34
CA VAL A 85 -1.65 0.52 0.85
C VAL A 85 -0.41 1.26 0.45
N ILE A 86 -0.47 2.60 0.35
CA ILE A 86 0.67 3.45 0.03
C ILE A 86 1.44 3.77 1.30
N VAL A 87 2.69 3.33 1.41
CA VAL A 87 3.56 3.65 2.58
C VAL A 87 4.69 4.63 2.23
N THR A 88 4.59 5.23 1.06
CA THR A 88 5.65 5.90 0.31
C THR A 88 5.18 7.07 -0.51
N GLU A 89 6.09 8.00 -0.75
CA GLU A 89 5.83 9.24 -1.46
C GLU A 89 6.46 9.31 -2.85
N TRP A 90 6.92 8.17 -3.39
CA TRP A 90 7.46 8.11 -4.76
C TRP A 90 6.49 8.75 -5.75
N VAL A 91 7.00 9.68 -6.56
CA VAL A 91 6.19 10.52 -7.47
C VAL A 91 5.34 9.68 -8.41
N GLN A 92 5.86 8.56 -8.90
CA GLN A 92 5.13 7.63 -9.78
C GLN A 92 3.79 7.16 -9.17
N PHE A 93 3.67 7.07 -7.84
CA PHE A 93 2.45 6.61 -7.19
C PHE A 93 1.38 7.70 -7.21
N ARG A 94 1.76 8.99 -7.24
CA ARG A 94 0.83 10.11 -7.38
C ARG A 94 0.10 10.09 -8.72
N ALA A 95 0.68 9.43 -9.73
CA ALA A 95 0.20 9.39 -11.10
C ALA A 95 -0.41 8.04 -11.51
N LEU A 96 -0.72 7.14 -10.56
CA LEU A 96 -1.41 5.90 -10.90
C LEU A 96 -2.78 6.19 -11.51
N ASP A 97 -3.06 5.50 -12.62
CA ASP A 97 -4.37 5.53 -13.24
C ASP A 97 -5.32 4.60 -12.45
N LEU A 98 -5.78 5.11 -11.31
CA LEU A 98 -6.64 4.37 -10.38
C LEU A 98 -7.90 3.78 -11.06
N PRO A 99 -8.60 4.49 -11.97
CA PRO A 99 -9.72 3.92 -12.72
C PRO A 99 -9.36 2.73 -13.61
N ARG A 100 -8.11 2.62 -14.07
CA ARG A 100 -7.64 1.50 -14.89
C ARG A 100 -7.11 0.33 -14.09
N LEU A 101 -6.92 0.50 -12.79
CA LEU A 101 -6.71 -0.63 -11.90
C LEU A 101 -7.96 -1.51 -12.02
N LYS A 102 -7.78 -2.83 -12.17
CA LYS A 102 -8.88 -3.80 -12.30
C LYS A 102 -9.17 -4.37 -10.91
N PRO A 103 -9.92 -3.68 -10.04
CA PRO A 103 -10.15 -4.16 -8.68
C PRO A 103 -11.00 -5.43 -8.70
N VAL A 104 -10.81 -6.28 -7.70
CA VAL A 104 -11.68 -7.45 -7.49
C VAL A 104 -13.01 -7.04 -6.88
N ARG A 105 -13.02 -5.92 -6.13
CA ARG A 105 -14.19 -5.44 -5.39
C ARG A 105 -14.88 -4.27 -6.06
N LYS A 106 -16.21 -4.19 -5.86
CA LYS A 106 -17.04 -3.05 -6.30
C LYS A 106 -16.61 -1.72 -5.69
N GLN A 107 -16.05 -1.75 -4.48
CA GLN A 107 -15.48 -0.58 -3.79
C GLN A 107 -14.11 -0.97 -3.23
N PRO A 108 -13.02 -0.80 -3.99
CA PRO A 108 -11.67 -1.11 -3.51
C PRO A 108 -11.20 -0.11 -2.45
N MET A 109 -10.38 -0.57 -1.51
CA MET A 109 -9.82 0.28 -0.46
C MET A 109 -8.44 0.81 -0.87
N LEU A 110 -8.18 2.09 -0.66
CA LEU A 110 -6.84 2.71 -0.75
C LEU A 110 -6.49 3.35 0.60
N VAL A 111 -5.51 2.77 1.29
CA VAL A 111 -4.94 3.30 2.52
C VAL A 111 -3.69 4.09 2.17
N ASP A 112 -3.70 5.40 2.42
CA ASP A 112 -2.61 6.32 2.08
C ASP A 112 -1.89 6.81 3.33
N LEU A 113 -0.82 6.10 3.72
CA LEU A 113 -0.04 6.43 4.91
C LEU A 113 0.94 7.60 4.70
N ARG A 114 1.05 8.11 3.47
CA ARG A 114 1.90 9.26 3.12
C ARG A 114 1.12 10.44 2.58
N ASN A 115 -0.20 10.35 2.53
CA ASN A 115 -1.09 11.41 2.09
C ASN A 115 -0.74 11.91 0.67
N VAL A 116 -0.31 11.02 -0.22
CA VAL A 116 0.04 11.32 -1.62
C VAL A 116 -1.15 11.77 -2.46
N TYR A 117 -2.36 11.25 -2.19
CA TYR A 117 -3.60 11.65 -2.87
C TYR A 117 -4.37 12.68 -2.06
N ARG A 118 -5.17 13.55 -2.69
CA ARG A 118 -6.08 14.42 -1.94
C ARG A 118 -7.46 13.76 -1.78
N PRO A 119 -8.13 13.88 -0.62
CA PRO A 119 -9.46 13.27 -0.44
C PRO A 119 -10.49 13.66 -1.51
N LYS A 120 -10.47 14.91 -1.98
CA LYS A 120 -11.36 15.40 -3.04
C LYS A 120 -11.12 14.70 -4.39
N GLU A 121 -9.86 14.39 -4.71
CA GLU A 121 -9.50 13.70 -5.96
C GLU A 121 -9.93 12.23 -5.87
N MET A 122 -9.73 11.61 -4.71
CA MET A 122 -10.11 10.21 -4.47
C MET A 122 -11.62 9.96 -4.54
N ALA A 123 -12.45 10.94 -4.20
CA ALA A 123 -13.91 10.82 -4.27
C ALA A 123 -14.42 10.49 -5.69
N ALA A 124 -13.67 10.84 -6.74
CA ALA A 124 -14.03 10.56 -8.13
C ALA A 124 -13.57 9.19 -8.64
N THR A 125 -12.79 8.43 -7.86
CA THR A 125 -12.10 7.21 -8.32
C THR A 125 -12.87 5.91 -8.05
N GLY A 126 -13.92 5.97 -7.22
CA GLY A 126 -14.65 4.79 -6.74
C GLY A 126 -13.93 4.01 -5.63
N PHE A 127 -12.72 4.42 -5.23
CA PHE A 127 -12.03 3.86 -4.08
C PHE A 127 -12.58 4.45 -2.77
N VAL A 128 -12.69 3.60 -1.76
CA VAL A 128 -12.74 4.06 -0.37
C VAL A 128 -11.31 4.48 -0.01
N HIS A 129 -11.12 5.75 0.35
CA HIS A 129 -9.80 6.30 0.65
C HIS A 129 -9.67 6.65 2.13
N GLU A 130 -8.60 6.16 2.77
CA GLU A 130 -8.25 6.47 4.16
C GLU A 130 -6.82 7.03 4.23
N GLY A 131 -6.67 8.28 4.66
CA GLY A 131 -5.37 8.94 4.82
C GLY A 131 -5.05 9.26 6.29
N VAL A 132 -3.77 9.36 6.63
CA VAL A 132 -3.32 9.64 8.01
C VAL A 132 -3.63 11.08 8.41
N GLY A 133 -4.25 11.28 9.58
CA GLY A 133 -4.45 12.61 10.15
C GLY A 133 -5.40 13.52 9.37
N ARG A 134 -6.16 12.99 8.41
CA ARG A 134 -7.07 13.77 7.57
C ARG A 134 -8.50 13.89 8.10
N GLY A 135 -8.70 13.51 9.37
CA GLY A 135 -10.02 13.38 9.97
C GLY A 135 -10.83 12.24 9.34
N LYS A 136 -11.84 11.74 10.06
CA LYS A 136 -12.86 10.87 9.48
C LYS A 136 -14.14 11.68 9.26
N LEU A 137 -14.88 11.25 8.22
CA LEU A 137 -16.30 11.49 8.00
C LEU A 137 -17.13 11.46 9.30
#